data_AF-A0A075I2Z5-F1
#
_entry.id   AF-A0A075I2Z5-F1
#
_cell.length_a   1.000
_cell.length_b   1.000
_cell.length_c   1.000
_cell.angle_alpha   90.00
_cell.angle_beta   90.00
_cell.angle_gamma   90.00
#
_symmetry.space_group_name_H-M   'P 1'
#
loop_
_entity.id
_entity.type
_entity.pdbx_description
1 polymer ?
#
loop_
_entity_poly.entity_id
_entity_poly.type
_entity_poly.pdbx_seq_one_letter_code
_entity_poly.pdbx_strand_id
1 'polypeptide(L)'
;MSNDHAFGFILNTLERRRIELAGRKDWRGMDSELIFNYTWQWIYRPLLNNILGKARIVEAFYQYFLFGDVKGEMQPSHFERVKKAVEFAKTILDKCIENNFDTDWIEKSIPKILTMLDIDPLITIPLSVPLKGPGMLVNPQDFEKAVQKITKNLETELGSLYSKNPIEGKDVLQEFRLIKDETKKNENKGLRPETIGIQIPESSNVDETKIYDQDLISNLKNKFREWKTGWKEQHMTEGEEFDEEAYLEGHDKPFFSDVKKAIKSRIIILLDHSSSITDQQTEYKKTTIGLCEVLAFLKVNFSVYAFNTVNRQVVCWLIKPEDLKWNNSSAKRLAQISANGGTPLAEVYDRMLPVLASKNLISF
;
A
#
# COMPACT_ATOMS: atom_id res chain seq x y z
N MET A 1 -12.96 5.36 -24.52
CA MET A 1 -12.04 6.00 -25.47
C MET A 1 -10.66 5.38 -25.33
N SER A 2 -9.95 5.12 -26.42
CA SER A 2 -8.61 4.50 -26.39
C SER A 2 -7.59 5.46 -25.76
N ASN A 3 -6.78 4.99 -24.81
CA ASN A 3 -5.65 5.75 -24.26
C ASN A 3 -4.34 5.47 -25.01
N ASP A 4 -4.38 4.57 -25.99
CA ASP A 4 -3.18 4.01 -26.58
C ASP A 4 -2.57 4.94 -27.63
N HIS A 5 -3.36 5.90 -28.14
CA HIS A 5 -2.94 6.85 -29.16
C HIS A 5 -3.02 8.30 -28.66
N ALA A 6 -2.15 9.16 -29.19
CA ALA A 6 -2.05 10.55 -28.75
C ALA A 6 -3.36 11.34 -28.82
N PHE A 7 -4.19 11.10 -29.84
CA PHE A 7 -5.50 11.72 -29.93
C PHE A 7 -6.37 11.43 -28.71
N GLY A 8 -6.57 10.14 -28.42
CA GLY A 8 -7.43 9.72 -27.31
C GLY A 8 -6.85 10.13 -25.95
N PHE A 9 -5.52 10.10 -25.80
CA PHE A 9 -4.87 10.55 -24.58
C PHE A 9 -5.11 12.04 -24.29
N ILE A 10 -4.96 12.91 -25.30
CA ILE A 10 -5.22 14.36 -25.13
C ILE A 10 -6.71 14.61 -24.88
N LEU A 11 -7.60 13.94 -25.61
CA LEU A 11 -9.04 14.06 -25.41
C LEU A 11 -9.45 13.68 -23.98
N ASN A 12 -8.98 12.53 -23.49
CA ASN A 12 -9.26 12.07 -22.14
C ASN A 12 -8.69 13.02 -21.07
N THR A 13 -7.55 13.65 -21.35
CA THR A 13 -6.95 14.65 -20.45
C THR A 13 -7.84 15.90 -20.33
N LEU A 14 -8.39 16.39 -21.44
CA LEU A 14 -9.30 17.54 -21.44
C LEU A 14 -10.66 17.18 -20.82
N GLU A 15 -11.26 16.04 -21.20
CA GLU A 15 -12.54 15.58 -20.64
C GLU A 15 -12.47 15.41 -19.14
N ARG A 16 -11.39 14.81 -18.65
CA ARG A 16 -11.16 14.70 -17.21
C ARG A 16 -11.21 16.06 -16.54
N ARG A 17 -10.47 17.04 -17.05
CA ARG A 17 -10.43 18.38 -16.48
C ARG A 17 -11.80 19.07 -16.55
N ARG A 18 -12.57 18.87 -17.63
CA ARG A 18 -13.97 19.35 -17.73
C ARG A 18 -14.85 18.78 -16.63
N ILE A 19 -14.82 17.46 -16.42
CA ILE A 19 -15.60 16.78 -15.39
C ILE A 19 -15.22 17.28 -14.00
N GLU A 20 -13.93 17.46 -13.74
CA GLU A 20 -13.44 17.99 -12.46
C GLU A 20 -13.91 19.43 -12.20
N LEU A 21 -13.88 20.29 -13.23
CA LEU A 21 -14.37 21.66 -13.14
C LEU A 21 -15.89 21.75 -12.96
N ALA A 22 -16.65 20.87 -13.61
CA ALA A 22 -18.10 20.76 -13.42
C ALA A 22 -18.42 20.24 -12.01
N GLY A 23 -17.82 19.13 -11.60
CA GLY A 23 -18.04 18.50 -10.30
C GLY A 23 -17.66 19.38 -9.11
N ARG A 24 -16.68 20.29 -9.27
CA ARG A 24 -16.34 21.29 -8.25
C ARG A 24 -17.52 22.21 -7.90
N LYS A 25 -18.43 22.48 -8.83
CA LYS A 25 -19.62 23.31 -8.57
C LYS A 25 -20.65 22.59 -7.70
N ASP A 26 -20.72 21.28 -7.82
CA ASP A 26 -21.77 20.46 -7.20
C ASP A 26 -21.32 19.83 -5.86
N TRP A 27 -20.03 19.47 -5.73
CA TRP A 27 -19.56 18.61 -4.63
C TRP A 27 -18.67 19.36 -3.62
N ARG A 28 -19.20 19.54 -2.40
CA ARG A 28 -18.44 20.07 -1.26
C ARG A 28 -17.40 19.04 -0.82
N GLY A 29 -16.11 19.34 -1.03
CA GLY A 29 -14.98 18.45 -0.75
C GLY A 29 -14.13 18.10 -1.98
N MET A 30 -14.62 18.41 -3.18
CA MET A 30 -13.90 18.15 -4.44
C MET A 30 -12.51 18.79 -4.48
N ASP A 31 -12.33 19.98 -3.89
CA ASP A 31 -11.04 20.66 -3.84
C ASP A 31 -9.98 19.82 -3.10
N SER A 32 -10.33 19.21 -1.96
CA SER A 32 -9.43 18.35 -1.18
C SER A 32 -9.05 17.09 -1.95
N GLU A 33 -10.04 16.46 -2.59
CA GLU A 33 -9.86 15.26 -3.41
C GLU A 33 -8.98 15.53 -4.63
N LEU A 34 -9.17 16.69 -5.27
CA LEU A 34 -8.33 17.13 -6.40
C LEU A 34 -6.89 17.35 -5.95
N ILE A 35 -6.66 18.05 -4.83
CA ILE A 35 -5.33 18.26 -4.28
C ILE A 35 -4.65 16.92 -4.03
N PHE A 36 -5.32 15.99 -3.35
CA PHE A 36 -4.76 14.68 -3.03
C PHE A 36 -4.44 13.87 -4.30
N ASN A 37 -5.41 13.73 -5.20
CA ASN A 37 -5.23 12.98 -6.45
C ASN A 37 -4.15 13.55 -7.36
N TYR A 38 -4.07 14.88 -7.48
CA TYR A 38 -3.05 15.52 -8.30
C TYR A 38 -1.67 15.43 -7.65
N THR A 39 -1.59 15.54 -6.33
CA THR A 39 -0.35 15.32 -5.58
C THR A 39 0.20 13.92 -5.85
N TRP A 40 -0.66 12.90 -5.73
CA TRP A 40 -0.26 11.52 -5.99
C TRP A 40 0.22 11.36 -7.44
N GLN A 41 -0.59 11.76 -8.41
CA GLN A 41 -0.21 11.65 -9.82
C GLN A 41 1.08 12.38 -10.13
N TRP A 42 1.25 13.60 -9.62
CA TRP A 42 2.48 14.37 -9.77
C TRP A 42 3.68 13.56 -9.29
N ILE A 43 3.65 13.02 -8.07
CA ILE A 43 4.74 12.20 -7.49
C ILE A 43 5.12 11.03 -8.42
N TYR A 44 4.13 10.33 -8.96
CA TYR A 44 4.31 9.15 -9.79
C TYR A 44 4.66 9.44 -11.26
N ARG A 45 4.51 10.70 -11.72
CA ARG A 45 4.90 11.06 -13.08
C ARG A 45 6.40 10.94 -13.31
N PRO A 46 6.80 10.43 -14.49
CA PRO A 46 8.20 10.31 -14.85
C PRO A 46 8.86 11.68 -15.08
N LEU A 47 10.18 11.72 -14.90
CA LEU A 47 11.00 12.80 -15.43
C LEU A 47 10.96 12.73 -16.97
N LEU A 48 10.75 13.87 -17.63
CA LEU A 48 10.71 13.96 -19.08
C LEU A 48 12.00 13.44 -19.75
N ASN A 49 13.14 13.55 -19.07
CA ASN A 49 14.43 13.02 -19.52
C ASN A 49 14.39 11.50 -19.74
N ASN A 50 13.53 10.78 -19.01
CA ASN A 50 13.41 9.32 -19.07
C ASN A 50 12.45 8.86 -20.18
N ILE A 51 11.76 9.78 -20.85
CA ILE A 51 10.80 9.47 -21.92
C ILE A 51 11.48 9.75 -23.25
N LEU A 52 11.38 8.80 -24.18
CA LEU A 52 12.00 8.89 -25.50
C LEU A 52 11.00 9.40 -26.55
N GLY A 53 11.53 10.14 -27.53
CA GLY A 53 10.78 10.56 -28.72
C GLY A 53 9.61 11.52 -28.44
N LYS A 54 8.61 11.46 -29.33
CA LYS A 54 7.43 12.34 -29.33
C LYS A 54 6.50 12.14 -28.13
N ALA A 55 6.55 10.97 -27.47
CA ALA A 55 5.82 10.72 -26.22
C ALA A 55 6.23 11.70 -25.10
N ARG A 56 7.48 12.20 -25.12
CA ARG A 56 7.95 13.21 -24.16
C ARG A 56 7.16 14.51 -24.26
N ILE A 57 6.78 14.93 -25.47
CA ILE A 57 6.02 16.16 -25.71
C ILE A 57 4.60 16.01 -25.19
N VAL A 58 3.98 14.84 -25.39
CA VAL A 58 2.62 14.61 -24.91
C VAL A 58 2.57 14.47 -23.38
N GLU A 59 3.54 13.81 -22.77
CA GLU A 59 3.67 13.80 -21.30
C GLU A 59 3.90 15.21 -20.75
N ALA A 60 4.73 16.03 -21.41
CA ALA A 60 4.95 17.41 -20.99
C ALA A 60 3.67 18.24 -21.08
N PHE A 61 2.87 18.07 -22.16
CA PHE A 61 1.54 18.65 -22.26
C PHE A 61 0.66 18.24 -21.10
N TYR A 62 0.58 16.94 -20.81
CA TYR A 62 -0.22 16.41 -19.70
C TYR A 62 0.18 17.01 -18.34
N GLN A 63 1.49 17.00 -18.04
CA GLN A 63 2.00 17.50 -16.77
C GLN A 63 1.77 19.00 -16.62
N TYR A 64 2.09 19.78 -17.66
CA TYR A 64 1.92 21.22 -17.62
C TYR A 64 0.44 21.63 -17.57
N PHE A 65 -0.42 20.91 -18.28
CA PHE A 65 -1.85 21.17 -18.33
C PHE A 65 -2.54 20.97 -16.98
N LEU A 66 -2.26 19.85 -16.29
CA LEU A 66 -2.92 19.51 -15.02
C LEU A 66 -2.21 20.08 -13.79
N PHE A 67 -0.88 20.14 -13.80
CA PHE A 67 -0.07 20.47 -12.62
C PHE A 67 0.63 21.82 -12.70
N GLY A 68 0.53 22.52 -13.83
CA GLY A 68 1.14 23.84 -14.05
C GLY A 68 2.66 23.83 -14.19
N ASP A 69 3.30 22.65 -14.22
CA ASP A 69 4.74 22.50 -14.32
C ASP A 69 5.12 21.12 -14.89
N VAL A 70 6.39 20.94 -15.24
CA VAL A 70 6.93 19.70 -15.81
C VAL A 70 8.09 19.15 -14.96
N LYS A 71 8.22 17.82 -14.91
CA LYS A 71 9.32 17.15 -14.22
C LYS A 71 10.51 16.92 -15.14
N GLY A 72 11.66 17.48 -14.79
CA GLY A 72 12.88 17.31 -15.59
C GLY A 72 13.01 18.36 -16.68
N GLU A 73 13.87 18.10 -17.66
CA GLU A 73 14.28 19.10 -18.63
C GLU A 73 13.66 18.86 -20.00
N MET A 74 13.36 19.95 -20.70
CA MET A 74 12.87 19.95 -22.06
C MET A 74 13.51 21.09 -22.83
N GLN A 75 13.75 20.87 -24.12
CA GLN A 75 14.22 21.91 -25.02
C GLN A 75 13.24 23.11 -25.02
N PRO A 76 13.72 24.35 -24.86
CA PRO A 76 12.86 25.53 -24.73
C PRO A 76 11.85 25.69 -25.88
N SER A 77 12.26 25.39 -27.11
CA SER A 77 11.38 25.44 -28.28
C SER A 77 10.21 24.45 -28.19
N HIS A 78 10.44 23.25 -27.68
CA HIS A 78 9.37 22.27 -27.45
C HIS A 78 8.46 22.68 -26.29
N PHE A 79 9.03 23.23 -25.22
CA PHE A 79 8.26 23.69 -24.09
C PHE A 79 7.34 24.88 -24.44
N GLU A 80 7.81 25.82 -25.26
CA GLU A 80 6.97 26.92 -25.76
C GLU A 80 5.77 26.44 -26.58
N ARG A 81 5.94 25.35 -27.35
CA ARG A 81 4.82 24.72 -28.06
C ARG A 81 3.82 24.08 -27.10
N VAL A 82 4.32 23.42 -26.06
CA VAL A 82 3.49 22.85 -24.99
C VAL A 82 2.67 23.94 -24.31
N LYS A 83 3.28 25.07 -23.94
CA LYS A 83 2.57 26.21 -23.34
C LYS A 83 1.43 26.71 -24.22
N LYS A 84 1.71 26.98 -25.50
CA LYS A 84 0.70 27.44 -26.47
C LYS A 84 -0.45 26.45 -26.63
N ALA A 85 -0.13 25.15 -26.68
CA ALA A 85 -1.13 24.10 -26.74
C ALA A 85 -2.01 24.06 -25.48
N VAL A 86 -1.40 24.23 -24.30
CA VAL A 86 -2.11 24.26 -23.01
C VAL A 86 -3.01 25.50 -22.88
N GLU A 87 -2.53 26.69 -23.26
CA GLU A 87 -3.35 27.91 -23.28
C GLU A 87 -4.56 27.76 -24.20
N PHE A 88 -4.35 27.18 -25.39
CA PHE A 88 -5.44 26.89 -26.31
C PHE A 88 -6.43 25.87 -25.70
N ALA A 89 -5.93 24.79 -25.09
CA ALA A 89 -6.76 23.77 -24.45
C ALA A 89 -7.60 24.34 -23.28
N LYS A 90 -7.02 25.23 -22.47
CA LYS A 90 -7.75 25.93 -21.39
C LYS A 90 -8.87 26.82 -21.94
N THR A 91 -8.57 27.60 -22.99
CA THR A 91 -9.59 28.41 -23.68
C THR A 91 -10.75 27.58 -24.23
N ILE A 92 -10.45 26.37 -24.70
CA ILE A 92 -11.46 25.40 -25.15
C ILE A 92 -12.31 24.96 -23.95
N LEU A 93 -11.70 24.53 -22.85
CA LEU A 93 -12.45 24.14 -21.66
C LEU A 93 -13.34 25.24 -21.09
N ASP A 94 -12.85 26.47 -21.00
CA ASP A 94 -13.63 27.61 -20.48
C ASP A 94 -14.92 27.80 -21.30
N LYS A 95 -14.79 27.84 -22.63
CA LYS A 95 -15.94 27.92 -23.54
C LYS A 95 -16.87 26.72 -23.43
N CYS A 96 -16.33 25.52 -23.24
CA CYS A 96 -17.11 24.31 -23.06
C CYS A 96 -17.99 24.40 -21.81
N ILE A 97 -17.43 24.89 -20.70
CA ILE A 97 -18.13 25.02 -19.42
C ILE A 97 -19.14 26.17 -19.46
N GLU A 98 -18.78 27.31 -20.05
CA GLU A 98 -19.67 28.48 -20.17
C GLU A 98 -20.92 28.17 -21.00
N ASN A 99 -20.76 27.40 -22.08
CA ASN A 99 -21.84 27.10 -23.02
C ASN A 99 -22.45 25.70 -22.81
N ASN A 100 -22.02 24.98 -21.77
CA ASN A 100 -22.46 23.63 -21.44
C ASN A 100 -22.38 22.65 -22.64
N PHE A 101 -21.24 22.66 -23.33
CA PHE A 101 -20.99 21.73 -24.44
C PHE A 101 -20.51 20.36 -23.95
N ASP A 102 -20.76 19.34 -24.77
CA ASP A 102 -20.35 17.96 -24.53
C ASP A 102 -19.01 17.62 -25.19
N THR A 103 -18.58 16.37 -24.99
CA THR A 103 -17.31 15.82 -25.45
C THR A 103 -17.06 15.98 -26.94
N ASP A 104 -18.11 15.87 -27.77
CA ASP A 104 -18.03 16.08 -29.22
C ASP A 104 -17.43 17.45 -29.61
N TRP A 105 -17.64 18.47 -28.76
CA TRP A 105 -17.11 19.80 -29.00
C TRP A 105 -15.61 19.89 -28.67
N ILE A 106 -15.18 19.23 -27.59
CA ILE A 106 -13.76 19.12 -27.23
C ILE A 106 -13.01 18.29 -28.27
N GLU A 107 -13.60 17.17 -28.71
CA GLU A 107 -13.03 16.26 -29.70
C GLU A 107 -12.65 16.99 -31.01
N LYS A 108 -13.51 17.89 -31.48
CA LYS A 108 -13.26 18.71 -32.68
C LYS A 108 -12.02 19.62 -32.56
N SER A 109 -11.59 19.93 -31.35
CA SER A 109 -10.44 20.81 -31.08
C SER A 109 -9.12 20.05 -30.94
N ILE A 110 -9.16 18.73 -30.75
CA ILE A 110 -7.98 17.88 -30.53
C ILE A 110 -7.00 17.89 -31.71
N PRO A 111 -7.42 17.83 -33.00
CA PRO A 111 -6.50 17.89 -34.13
C PRO A 111 -5.61 19.15 -34.09
N LYS A 112 -6.18 20.29 -33.68
CA LYS A 112 -5.44 21.56 -33.59
C LYS A 112 -4.41 21.54 -32.46
N ILE A 113 -4.73 20.93 -31.31
CA ILE A 113 -3.77 20.74 -30.21
C ILE A 113 -2.61 19.85 -30.69
N LEU A 114 -2.91 18.74 -31.37
CA LEU A 114 -1.89 17.84 -31.93
C LEU A 114 -0.99 18.54 -32.95
N THR A 115 -1.54 19.42 -33.81
CA THR A 115 -0.75 20.25 -34.72
C THR A 115 0.18 21.21 -33.96
N MET A 116 -0.31 21.87 -32.91
CA MET A 116 0.53 22.76 -32.08
C MET A 116 1.69 21.99 -31.45
N LEU A 117 1.45 20.75 -31.02
CA LEU A 117 2.46 19.87 -30.44
C LEU A 117 3.36 19.18 -31.49
N ASP A 118 3.00 19.18 -32.79
CA ASP A 118 3.62 18.37 -33.86
C ASP A 118 3.69 16.91 -33.47
N ILE A 119 2.52 16.37 -33.19
CA ILE A 119 2.30 14.98 -32.83
C ILE A 119 1.34 14.37 -33.84
N ASP A 120 1.70 13.20 -34.35
CA ASP A 120 0.81 12.39 -35.16
C ASP A 120 -0.33 11.85 -34.27
N PRO A 121 -1.61 12.02 -34.63
CA PRO A 121 -2.73 11.54 -33.83
C PRO A 121 -2.67 10.04 -33.47
N LEU A 122 -2.09 9.22 -34.35
CA LEU A 122 -2.05 7.77 -34.24
C LEU A 122 -0.80 7.25 -33.53
N ILE A 123 0.15 8.13 -33.17
CA ILE A 123 1.34 7.68 -32.45
C ILE A 123 0.92 6.99 -31.17
N THR A 124 1.42 5.76 -30.99
CA THR A 124 1.18 5.02 -29.76
C THR A 124 1.94 5.73 -28.65
N ILE A 125 1.19 6.20 -27.65
CA ILE A 125 1.79 6.67 -26.43
C ILE A 125 1.94 5.44 -25.56
N PRO A 126 3.17 5.05 -25.19
CA PRO A 126 3.32 4.02 -24.17
C PRO A 126 2.59 4.58 -22.95
N LEU A 127 1.41 4.02 -22.65
CA LEU A 127 0.56 4.42 -21.54
C LEU A 127 1.49 4.75 -20.39
N SER A 128 1.53 6.02 -19.98
CA SER A 128 2.28 6.50 -18.82
C SER A 128 1.64 5.92 -17.55
N VAL A 129 1.56 4.59 -17.46
CA VAL A 129 1.58 3.88 -16.20
C VAL A 129 2.79 4.48 -15.48
N PRO A 130 2.62 4.93 -14.23
CA PRO A 130 3.75 5.31 -13.41
C PRO A 130 4.91 4.37 -13.69
N LEU A 131 6.01 4.87 -14.27
CA LEU A 131 7.23 4.09 -14.48
C LEU A 131 7.80 3.57 -13.14
N LYS A 132 7.18 4.00 -12.03
CA LYS A 132 7.40 3.64 -10.65
C LYS A 132 6.12 2.95 -10.14
N GLY A 133 6.17 1.62 -10.04
CA GLY A 133 5.04 0.80 -9.59
C GLY A 133 4.60 1.05 -8.14
N PRO A 134 3.49 0.42 -7.70
CA PRO A 134 3.01 0.45 -6.32
C PRO A 134 4.08 -0.20 -5.40
N GLY A 135 4.89 0.64 -4.77
CA GLY A 135 6.06 0.21 -4.00
C GLY A 135 7.18 1.25 -3.88
N MET A 136 7.14 2.36 -4.63
CA MET A 136 8.08 3.45 -4.40
C MET A 136 7.77 4.16 -3.08
N LEU A 137 8.78 4.28 -2.23
CA LEU A 137 8.73 5.01 -0.98
C LEU A 137 8.53 6.50 -1.27
N VAL A 138 7.35 7.01 -0.92
CA VAL A 138 7.11 8.44 -0.94
C VAL A 138 7.63 8.99 0.37
N ASN A 139 8.76 9.71 0.33
CA ASN A 139 9.25 10.43 1.49
C ASN A 139 8.17 11.45 1.91
N PRO A 140 7.75 11.47 3.19
CA PRO A 140 6.81 12.46 3.72
C PRO A 140 7.11 13.91 3.31
N GLN A 141 8.39 14.29 3.24
CA GLN A 141 8.83 15.63 2.84
C GLN A 141 8.56 15.93 1.36
N ASP A 142 8.71 14.93 0.49
CA ASP A 142 8.46 15.09 -0.94
C ASP A 142 6.96 15.15 -1.24
N PHE A 143 6.16 14.42 -0.45
CA PHE A 143 4.70 14.54 -0.49
C PHE A 143 4.25 15.93 -0.07
N GLU A 144 4.74 16.43 1.06
CA GLU A 144 4.37 17.76 1.57
C GLU A 144 4.70 18.87 0.56
N LYS A 145 5.90 18.84 -0.04
CA LYS A 145 6.27 19.76 -1.12
C LYS A 145 5.36 19.64 -2.33
N ALA A 146 4.99 18.42 -2.71
CA ALA A 146 4.06 18.18 -3.81
C ALA A 146 2.66 18.73 -3.50
N VAL A 147 2.13 18.53 -2.28
CA VAL A 147 0.85 19.10 -1.84
C VAL A 147 0.90 20.62 -1.95
N GLN A 148 1.90 21.28 -1.34
CA GLN A 148 2.02 22.74 -1.38
C GLN A 148 2.06 23.28 -2.81
N LYS A 149 2.80 22.61 -3.70
CA LYS A 149 2.87 22.98 -5.12
C LYS A 149 1.52 22.85 -5.82
N ILE A 150 0.87 21.69 -5.67
CA ILE A 150 -0.42 21.40 -6.32
C ILE A 150 -1.51 22.34 -5.80
N THR A 151 -1.56 22.58 -4.48
CA THR A 151 -2.48 23.55 -3.88
C THR A 151 -2.29 24.93 -4.49
N LYS A 152 -1.05 25.44 -4.53
CA LYS A 152 -0.76 26.76 -5.11
C LYS A 152 -1.16 26.85 -6.59
N ASN A 153 -0.91 25.80 -7.37
CA ASN A 153 -1.31 25.75 -8.77
C ASN A 153 -2.83 25.79 -8.92
N LEU A 154 -3.55 24.96 -8.16
CA LEU A 154 -5.01 24.92 -8.19
C LEU A 154 -5.61 26.24 -7.69
N GLU A 155 -5.07 26.88 -6.66
CA GLU A 155 -5.50 28.21 -6.20
C GLU A 155 -5.33 29.27 -7.30
N THR A 156 -4.21 29.22 -8.03
CA THR A 156 -3.95 30.16 -9.13
C THR A 156 -4.94 29.96 -10.28
N GLU A 157 -5.30 28.71 -10.59
CA GLU A 157 -6.18 28.38 -11.71
C GLU A 157 -7.68 28.48 -11.36
N LEU A 158 -8.05 28.16 -10.13
CA LEU A 158 -9.45 27.97 -9.71
C LEU A 158 -9.95 29.04 -8.73
N GLY A 159 -9.08 29.96 -8.30
CA GLY A 159 -9.36 30.95 -7.26
C GLY A 159 -9.32 30.37 -5.84
N SER A 160 -9.96 31.05 -4.88
CA SER A 160 -9.97 30.61 -3.48
C SER A 160 -10.55 29.19 -3.36
N LEU A 161 -9.74 28.26 -2.87
CA LEU A 161 -10.19 26.90 -2.56
C LEU A 161 -10.99 26.90 -1.25
N TYR A 162 -11.97 26.02 -1.13
CA TYR A 162 -12.82 25.94 0.07
C TYR A 162 -12.06 25.49 1.33
N SER A 163 -10.83 24.96 1.17
CA SER A 163 -9.96 24.52 2.25
C SER A 163 -8.79 25.50 2.45
N LYS A 164 -8.84 26.29 3.54
CA LYS A 164 -7.76 27.23 3.91
C LYS A 164 -6.47 26.55 4.40
N ASN A 165 -6.50 25.25 4.69
CA ASN A 165 -5.31 24.46 5.05
C ASN A 165 -5.53 22.99 4.65
N PRO A 166 -5.10 22.57 3.44
CA PRO A 166 -5.24 21.18 2.97
C PRO A 166 -4.56 20.16 3.89
N ILE A 167 -3.50 20.57 4.59
CA ILE A 167 -2.75 19.73 5.53
C ILE A 167 -3.49 19.59 6.89
N GLU A 168 -4.36 20.54 7.26
CA GLU A 168 -5.20 20.46 8.48
C GLU A 168 -6.59 19.87 8.21
N GLY A 169 -7.00 19.75 6.94
CA GLY A 169 -8.21 19.03 6.57
C GLY A 169 -8.16 17.62 7.13
N LYS A 170 -9.11 17.27 8.00
CA LYS A 170 -9.16 15.96 8.68
C LYS A 170 -9.02 14.80 7.69
N ASP A 171 -9.55 14.97 6.47
CA ASP A 171 -9.63 13.91 5.47
C ASP A 171 -8.28 13.68 4.76
N VAL A 172 -7.65 14.72 4.20
CA VAL A 172 -6.34 14.61 3.54
C VAL A 172 -5.24 14.22 4.54
N LEU A 173 -5.32 14.70 5.78
CA LEU A 173 -4.39 14.30 6.84
C LEU A 173 -4.58 12.84 7.26
N GLN A 174 -5.82 12.35 7.32
CA GLN A 174 -6.11 10.94 7.59
C GLN A 174 -5.59 10.04 6.47
N GLU A 175 -5.81 10.41 5.21
CA GLU A 175 -5.29 9.68 4.05
C GLU A 175 -3.76 9.72 3.99
N PHE A 176 -3.15 10.88 4.26
CA PHE A 176 -1.70 10.99 4.41
C PHE A 176 -1.16 10.12 5.54
N ARG A 177 -1.87 10.03 6.69
CA ARG A 177 -1.49 9.12 7.79
C ARG A 177 -1.62 7.66 7.37
N LEU A 178 -2.69 7.29 6.68
CA LEU A 178 -2.87 5.94 6.12
C LEU A 178 -1.74 5.61 5.14
N ILE A 179 -1.36 6.53 4.26
CA ILE A 179 -0.21 6.37 3.37
C ILE A 179 1.09 6.32 4.13
N LYS A 180 1.31 7.12 5.18
CA LYS A 180 2.51 7.05 6.02
C LYS A 180 2.62 5.66 6.66
N ASP A 181 1.50 5.10 7.10
CA ASP A 181 1.44 3.75 7.67
C ASP A 181 1.58 2.66 6.60
N GLU A 182 1.03 2.84 5.40
CA GLU A 182 1.24 1.93 4.26
C GLU A 182 2.64 2.00 3.67
N THR A 183 3.25 3.19 3.64
CA THR A 183 4.61 3.43 3.20
C THR A 183 5.56 2.80 4.20
N LYS A 184 5.34 2.94 5.51
CA LYS A 184 6.05 2.15 6.54
C LYS A 184 5.89 0.64 6.37
N LYS A 185 4.68 0.17 6.00
CA LYS A 185 4.43 -1.25 5.70
C LYS A 185 5.12 -1.71 4.39
N ASN A 186 5.31 -0.82 3.42
CA ASN A 186 5.99 -1.11 2.14
C ASN A 186 7.52 -0.90 2.21
N GLU A 187 8.02 -0.01 3.07
CA GLU A 187 9.42 0.09 3.54
C GLU A 187 9.89 -1.25 4.11
N ASN A 188 9.00 -1.95 4.82
CA ASN A 188 9.27 -3.30 5.31
C ASN A 188 9.32 -4.38 4.21
N LYS A 189 8.92 -4.06 2.98
CA LYS A 189 8.95 -4.96 1.81
C LYS A 189 10.07 -4.64 0.81
N GLY A 190 10.51 -3.39 0.70
CA GLY A 190 11.61 -2.96 -0.17
C GLY A 190 12.83 -2.59 0.65
N LEU A 191 13.81 -3.50 0.74
CA LEU A 191 15.05 -3.37 1.53
C LEU A 191 14.77 -3.03 3.00
N ARG A 192 14.56 -4.08 3.79
CA ARG A 192 14.71 -3.96 5.24
C ARG A 192 16.09 -3.36 5.51
N PRO A 193 16.21 -2.31 6.34
CA PRO A 193 17.48 -2.12 7.02
C PRO A 193 17.76 -3.46 7.70
N GLU A 194 18.92 -4.06 7.45
CA GLU A 194 19.37 -5.21 8.21
C GLU A 194 19.15 -4.86 9.68
N THR A 195 18.12 -5.45 10.31
CA THR A 195 17.96 -5.38 11.75
C THR A 195 19.26 -5.94 12.30
N ILE A 196 20.09 -5.07 12.86
CA ILE A 196 21.46 -5.38 13.27
C ILE A 196 21.44 -6.72 14.02
N GLY A 197 22.02 -7.77 13.43
CA GLY A 197 22.12 -9.10 14.02
C GLY A 197 21.02 -10.13 13.70
N ILE A 198 19.97 -9.80 12.91
CA ILE A 198 18.96 -10.75 12.42
C ILE A 198 19.09 -10.98 10.92
N GLN A 199 19.31 -12.24 10.54
CA GLN A 199 19.51 -12.68 9.16
C GLN A 199 18.24 -13.35 8.60
N ILE A 200 18.08 -13.32 7.27
CA ILE A 200 17.00 -14.06 6.58
C ILE A 200 17.66 -15.23 5.86
N PRO A 201 17.22 -16.48 6.05
CA PRO A 201 17.75 -17.61 5.28
C PRO A 201 17.59 -17.36 3.78
N GLU A 202 18.64 -17.64 3.01
CA GLU A 202 18.67 -17.39 1.56
C GLU A 202 17.54 -18.13 0.82
N SER A 203 17.18 -17.63 -0.37
CA SER A 203 16.20 -18.29 -1.24
C SER A 203 16.85 -19.48 -1.95
N SER A 204 16.95 -20.61 -1.26
CA SER A 204 17.40 -21.87 -1.86
C SER A 204 16.22 -22.75 -2.29
N ASN A 205 16.46 -23.65 -3.26
CA ASN A 205 15.52 -24.68 -3.69
C ASN A 205 15.48 -25.87 -2.71
N VAL A 206 15.39 -25.60 -1.42
CA VAL A 206 15.23 -26.65 -0.41
C VAL A 206 13.81 -27.19 -0.45
N ASP A 207 13.71 -28.51 -0.43
CA ASP A 207 12.48 -29.27 -0.35
C ASP A 207 11.92 -29.25 1.08
N GLU A 208 10.84 -28.49 1.29
CA GLU A 208 10.15 -28.35 2.57
C GLU A 208 9.23 -29.53 2.91
N THR A 209 8.96 -30.45 1.97
CA THR A 209 7.99 -31.53 2.19
C THR A 209 8.37 -32.45 3.36
N LYS A 210 9.66 -32.60 3.64
CA LYS A 210 10.20 -33.41 4.74
C LYS A 210 9.81 -32.92 6.13
N ILE A 211 9.43 -31.64 6.26
CA ILE A 211 9.00 -31.03 7.52
C ILE A 211 7.49 -30.79 7.57
N TYR A 212 6.74 -31.23 6.55
CA TYR A 212 5.28 -31.21 6.56
C TYR A 212 4.74 -32.56 7.02
N ASP A 213 3.95 -32.54 8.10
CA ASP A 213 3.17 -33.68 8.56
C ASP A 213 1.68 -33.33 8.41
N GLN A 214 1.08 -33.82 7.33
CA GLN A 214 -0.31 -33.48 6.98
C GLN A 214 -1.30 -34.03 7.99
N ASP A 215 -1.02 -35.20 8.57
CA ASP A 215 -1.88 -35.83 9.57
C ASP A 215 -1.88 -35.02 10.86
N LEU A 216 -0.69 -34.61 11.32
CA LEU A 216 -0.56 -33.71 12.47
C LEU A 216 -1.27 -32.38 12.23
N ILE A 217 -1.05 -31.74 11.08
CA ILE A 217 -1.68 -30.45 10.73
C ILE A 217 -3.20 -30.58 10.70
N SER A 218 -3.73 -31.62 10.06
CA SER A 218 -5.17 -31.87 9.96
C SER A 218 -5.79 -32.09 11.34
N ASN A 219 -5.19 -32.96 12.15
CA ASN A 219 -5.63 -33.25 13.51
C ASN A 219 -5.64 -31.99 14.39
N LEU A 220 -4.60 -31.16 14.32
CA LEU A 220 -4.54 -29.89 15.05
C LEU A 220 -5.62 -28.91 14.55
N LYS A 221 -5.74 -28.69 13.24
CA LYS A 221 -6.78 -27.81 12.69
C LYS A 221 -8.20 -28.25 13.10
N ASN A 222 -8.43 -29.56 13.19
CA ASN A 222 -9.69 -30.11 13.67
C ASN A 222 -9.94 -29.80 15.16
N LYS A 223 -8.93 -29.99 16.02
CA LYS A 223 -9.03 -29.64 17.45
C LYS A 223 -9.29 -28.14 17.68
N PHE A 224 -8.75 -27.28 16.82
CA PHE A 224 -8.92 -25.82 16.92
C PHE A 224 -10.05 -25.27 16.03
N ARG A 225 -10.91 -26.11 15.46
CA ARG A 225 -11.98 -25.69 14.54
C ARG A 225 -12.97 -24.74 15.20
N GLU A 226 -13.39 -25.03 16.43
CA GLU A 226 -14.33 -24.22 17.21
C GLU A 226 -13.80 -22.82 17.52
N TRP A 227 -12.48 -22.66 17.58
CA TRP A 227 -11.83 -21.36 17.85
C TRP A 227 -11.79 -20.48 16.59
N LYS A 228 -12.01 -21.05 15.41
CA LYS A 228 -12.09 -20.31 14.14
C LYS A 228 -13.49 -19.75 13.88
N THR A 229 -14.53 -20.50 14.27
CA THR A 229 -15.92 -20.25 13.87
C THR A 229 -16.86 -19.91 15.03
N GLY A 230 -16.35 -19.79 16.26
CA GLY A 230 -17.22 -19.50 17.39
C GLY A 230 -17.71 -18.05 17.36
N TRP A 231 -19.00 -17.86 17.14
CA TRP A 231 -19.71 -16.74 17.73
C TRP A 231 -19.86 -17.02 19.23
N LYS A 232 -19.82 -15.97 20.04
CA LYS A 232 -20.19 -16.06 21.44
C LYS A 232 -21.41 -15.16 21.60
N GLU A 233 -22.55 -15.78 21.87
CA GLU A 233 -23.74 -15.07 22.30
C GLU A 233 -23.42 -14.36 23.61
N GLN A 234 -23.63 -13.06 23.61
CA GLN A 234 -23.43 -12.23 24.79
C GLN A 234 -24.70 -11.43 25.05
N HIS A 235 -25.23 -11.56 26.27
CA HIS A 235 -26.31 -10.72 26.74
C HIS A 235 -25.84 -9.27 26.92
N MET A 236 -26.57 -8.35 26.31
CA MET A 236 -26.33 -6.92 26.31
C MET A 236 -27.64 -6.16 26.55
N THR A 237 -27.53 -4.87 26.89
CA THR A 237 -28.68 -3.96 27.08
C THR A 237 -29.35 -3.58 25.75
N GLU A 238 -28.64 -3.77 24.65
CA GLU A 238 -29.06 -3.56 23.26
C GLU A 238 -28.37 -4.62 22.38
N GLY A 239 -29.00 -5.09 21.31
CA GLY A 239 -28.45 -6.16 20.49
C GLY A 239 -29.27 -6.48 19.25
N GLU A 240 -28.89 -7.55 18.57
CA GLU A 240 -29.44 -7.96 17.27
C GLU A 240 -30.74 -8.74 17.42
N GLU A 241 -30.88 -9.51 18.51
CA GLU A 241 -32.07 -10.32 18.81
C GLU A 241 -32.52 -10.09 20.26
N PHE A 242 -33.83 -10.08 20.49
CA PHE A 242 -34.44 -9.81 21.80
C PHE A 242 -34.86 -11.11 22.48
N ASP A 243 -34.49 -11.25 23.75
CA ASP A 243 -34.85 -12.36 24.64
C ASP A 243 -36.07 -11.97 25.48
N GLU A 244 -37.25 -12.46 25.08
CA GLU A 244 -38.50 -12.21 25.78
C GLU A 244 -38.52 -12.84 27.18
N GLU A 245 -37.89 -14.00 27.37
CA GLU A 245 -37.84 -14.71 28.65
C GLU A 245 -36.95 -13.97 29.65
N ALA A 246 -35.75 -13.56 29.23
CA ALA A 246 -34.85 -12.79 30.10
C ALA A 246 -35.44 -11.43 30.51
N TYR A 247 -36.20 -10.77 29.63
CA TYR A 247 -36.89 -9.53 29.96
C TYR A 247 -38.00 -9.74 30.99
N LEU A 248 -38.81 -10.79 30.82
CA LEU A 248 -39.88 -11.14 31.76
C LEU A 248 -39.35 -11.55 33.13
N GLU A 249 -38.18 -12.19 33.19
CA GLU A 249 -37.48 -12.55 34.42
C GLU A 249 -36.73 -11.37 35.07
N GLY A 250 -36.74 -10.18 34.45
CA GLY A 250 -36.17 -8.96 35.01
C GLY A 250 -34.64 -8.87 34.88
N HIS A 251 -34.04 -9.56 33.91
CA HIS A 251 -32.61 -9.42 33.64
C HIS A 251 -32.28 -8.07 32.99
N ASP A 252 -31.23 -7.41 33.48
CA ASP A 252 -30.78 -6.10 33.00
C ASP A 252 -30.29 -6.09 31.52
N LYS A 253 -30.22 -7.24 30.86
CA LYS A 253 -29.62 -7.43 29.53
C LYS A 253 -30.44 -8.38 28.64
N PRO A 254 -31.60 -7.93 28.13
CA PRO A 254 -32.54 -8.79 27.41
C PRO A 254 -32.24 -8.91 25.91
N PHE A 255 -31.06 -8.53 25.43
CA PHE A 255 -30.69 -8.65 24.03
C PHE A 255 -29.47 -9.55 23.84
N PHE A 256 -29.45 -10.32 22.76
CA PHE A 256 -28.28 -11.07 22.31
C PHE A 256 -27.56 -10.34 21.18
N SER A 257 -26.24 -10.36 21.21
CA SER A 257 -25.41 -10.00 20.06
C SER A 257 -24.35 -11.08 19.85
N ASP A 258 -24.18 -11.44 18.58
CA ASP A 258 -23.20 -12.42 18.14
C ASP A 258 -21.81 -11.77 18.08
N VAL A 259 -21.01 -11.97 19.14
CA VAL A 259 -19.63 -11.46 19.14
C VAL A 259 -18.69 -12.49 18.52
N LYS A 260 -18.14 -12.16 17.37
CA LYS A 260 -17.12 -12.97 16.69
C LYS A 260 -15.90 -13.16 17.60
N LYS A 261 -15.55 -14.42 17.93
CA LYS A 261 -14.28 -14.72 18.62
C LYS A 261 -13.10 -14.37 17.71
N ALA A 262 -12.41 -13.28 18.01
CA ALA A 262 -11.20 -12.86 17.33
C ALA A 262 -10.03 -12.81 18.32
N ILE A 263 -8.97 -13.58 18.06
CA ILE A 263 -7.74 -13.53 18.84
C ILE A 263 -6.96 -12.28 18.41
N LYS A 264 -7.03 -11.21 19.21
CA LYS A 264 -6.34 -9.94 18.95
C LYS A 264 -4.87 -9.91 19.41
N SER A 265 -4.37 -11.02 19.94
CA SER A 265 -3.01 -11.10 20.49
C SER A 265 -1.94 -11.18 19.41
N ARG A 266 -0.86 -10.42 19.59
CA ARG A 266 0.39 -10.60 18.84
C ARG A 266 1.17 -11.76 19.43
N ILE A 267 1.50 -12.75 18.60
CA ILE A 267 2.28 -13.92 19.02
C ILE A 267 3.69 -13.84 18.41
N ILE A 268 4.72 -14.02 19.23
CA ILE A 268 6.10 -14.11 18.77
C ILE A 268 6.64 -15.47 19.16
N ILE A 269 7.12 -16.22 18.17
CA ILE A 269 7.70 -17.54 18.33
C ILE A 269 9.20 -17.41 18.12
N LEU A 270 10.00 -17.84 19.10
CA LEU A 270 11.45 -17.93 19.02
C LEU A 270 11.85 -19.39 19.18
N LEU A 271 12.50 -19.94 18.15
CA LEU A 271 12.86 -21.35 18.06
C LEU A 271 14.33 -21.56 18.39
N ASP A 272 14.62 -22.53 19.24
CA ASP A 272 15.98 -22.95 19.56
C ASP A 272 16.46 -23.96 18.51
N HIS A 273 17.50 -23.59 17.76
CA HIS A 273 18.22 -24.48 16.85
C HIS A 273 19.69 -24.66 17.31
N SER A 274 19.91 -24.79 18.62
CA SER A 274 21.16 -25.28 19.20
C SER A 274 21.36 -26.77 18.92
N SER A 275 22.58 -27.27 19.14
CA SER A 275 22.92 -28.67 18.93
C SER A 275 22.15 -29.64 19.85
N SER A 276 21.52 -29.13 20.92
CA SER A 276 20.70 -29.94 21.83
C SER A 276 19.48 -30.59 21.16
N ILE A 277 18.98 -29.99 20.08
CA ILE A 277 17.82 -30.50 19.34
C ILE A 277 18.21 -31.28 18.08
N THR A 278 19.50 -31.53 17.82
CA THR A 278 19.99 -32.14 16.56
C THR A 278 19.29 -33.46 16.26
N ASP A 279 19.19 -34.35 17.25
CA ASP A 279 18.60 -35.69 17.10
C ASP A 279 17.09 -35.64 16.80
N GLN A 280 16.42 -34.54 17.16
CA GLN A 280 14.97 -34.36 17.03
C GLN A 280 14.60 -33.21 16.10
N GLN A 281 15.56 -32.66 15.34
CA GLN A 281 15.38 -31.43 14.58
C GLN A 281 14.23 -31.52 13.58
N THR A 282 14.05 -32.69 12.94
CA THR A 282 12.97 -32.92 11.98
C THR A 282 11.60 -32.85 12.65
N GLU A 283 11.42 -33.53 13.79
CA GLU A 283 10.17 -33.53 14.54
C GLU A 283 9.87 -32.17 15.17
N TYR A 284 10.91 -31.46 15.63
CA TYR A 284 10.81 -30.09 16.11
C TYR A 284 10.31 -29.13 15.02
N LYS A 285 10.85 -29.27 13.79
CA LYS A 285 10.38 -28.50 12.62
C LYS A 285 8.95 -28.86 12.23
N LYS A 286 8.59 -30.15 12.19
CA LYS A 286 7.21 -30.60 11.90
C LYS A 286 6.19 -30.02 12.88
N THR A 287 6.52 -30.06 14.18
CA THR A 287 5.67 -29.48 15.24
C THR A 287 5.53 -27.97 15.06
N THR A 288 6.61 -27.29 14.71
CA THR A 288 6.61 -25.85 14.42
C THR A 288 5.73 -25.51 13.21
N ILE A 289 5.83 -26.27 12.12
CA ILE A 289 4.95 -26.11 10.95
C ILE A 289 3.49 -26.30 11.36
N GLY A 290 3.19 -27.36 12.13
CA GLY A 290 1.85 -27.63 12.66
C GLY A 290 1.27 -26.44 13.43
N LEU A 291 2.05 -25.86 14.35
CA LEU A 291 1.65 -24.67 15.09
C LEU A 291 1.38 -23.47 14.16
N CYS A 292 2.29 -23.19 13.22
CA CYS A 292 2.16 -22.06 12.29
C CYS A 292 0.93 -22.21 11.39
N GLU A 293 0.64 -23.43 10.91
CA GLU A 293 -0.54 -23.76 10.11
C GLU A 293 -1.85 -23.55 10.88
N VAL A 294 -1.87 -23.89 12.17
CA VAL A 294 -3.02 -23.65 13.05
C VAL A 294 -3.22 -22.16 13.29
N LEU A 295 -2.16 -21.42 13.63
CA LEU A 295 -2.24 -19.97 13.84
C LEU A 295 -2.72 -19.25 12.57
N ALA A 296 -2.23 -19.67 11.39
CA ALA A 296 -2.70 -19.17 10.11
C ALA A 296 -4.17 -19.53 9.84
N PHE A 297 -4.59 -20.76 10.17
CA PHE A 297 -5.98 -21.21 10.07
C PHE A 297 -6.93 -20.38 10.95
N LEU A 298 -6.48 -19.99 12.15
CA LEU A 298 -7.19 -19.12 13.10
C LEU A 298 -7.10 -17.62 12.74
N LYS A 299 -6.37 -17.25 11.68
CA LYS A 299 -6.13 -15.85 11.26
C LYS A 299 -5.46 -14.99 12.34
N VAL A 300 -4.60 -15.59 13.16
CA VAL A 300 -3.82 -14.88 14.18
C VAL A 300 -2.60 -14.21 13.55
N ASN A 301 -2.25 -13.00 13.99
CA ASN A 301 -1.02 -12.33 13.58
C ASN A 301 0.14 -12.84 14.45
N PHE A 302 1.14 -13.46 13.82
CA PHE A 302 2.31 -13.99 14.52
C PHE A 302 3.61 -13.79 13.74
N SER A 303 4.75 -13.79 14.42
CA SER A 303 6.09 -13.78 13.81
C SER A 303 6.92 -14.95 14.32
N VAL A 304 7.78 -15.49 13.47
CA VAL A 304 8.60 -16.66 13.76
C VAL A 304 10.06 -16.32 13.53
N TYR A 305 10.86 -16.54 14.57
CA TYR A 305 12.30 -16.38 14.61
C TYR A 305 12.93 -17.70 15.06
N ALA A 306 14.18 -17.91 14.70
CA ALA A 306 14.99 -19.00 15.23
C ALA A 306 16.38 -18.47 15.60
N PHE A 307 17.13 -19.22 16.38
CA PHE A 307 18.54 -18.93 16.59
C PHE A 307 19.38 -20.19 16.56
N ASN A 308 20.60 -20.08 16.07
CA ASN A 308 21.64 -21.09 16.17
C ASN A 308 23.01 -20.42 16.25
N THR A 309 24.07 -21.22 16.26
CA THR A 309 25.44 -20.72 16.11
C THR A 309 26.00 -21.10 14.73
N VAL A 310 26.48 -20.11 13.99
CA VAL A 310 27.22 -20.30 12.73
C VAL A 310 28.59 -19.62 12.87
N ASN A 311 29.67 -20.30 12.50
CA ASN A 311 31.03 -19.76 12.62
C ASN A 311 31.38 -19.20 14.01
N ARG A 312 30.94 -19.90 15.08
CA ARG A 312 31.10 -19.50 16.50
C ARG A 312 30.42 -18.17 16.89
N GLN A 313 29.52 -17.67 16.06
CA GLN A 313 28.69 -16.50 16.36
C GLN A 313 27.23 -16.90 16.41
N VAL A 314 26.49 -16.28 17.32
CA VAL A 314 25.03 -16.43 17.38
C VAL A 314 24.44 -15.80 16.14
N VAL A 315 23.46 -16.47 15.55
CA VAL A 315 22.68 -15.93 14.44
C VAL A 315 21.21 -16.07 14.77
N CYS A 316 20.49 -14.96 14.68
CA CYS A 316 19.03 -14.94 14.79
C CYS A 316 18.45 -14.92 13.37
N TRP A 317 17.62 -15.90 13.04
CA TRP A 317 16.99 -16.06 11.75
C TRP A 317 15.55 -15.55 11.78
N LEU A 318 15.16 -14.78 10.78
CA LEU A 318 13.78 -14.40 10.54
C LEU A 318 13.12 -15.33 9.53
N ILE A 319 12.26 -16.21 10.04
CA ILE A 319 11.52 -17.19 9.23
C ILE A 319 10.28 -16.52 8.63
N LYS A 320 9.45 -15.92 9.49
CA LYS A 320 8.18 -15.27 9.10
C LYS A 320 8.01 -13.95 9.85
N PRO A 321 7.93 -12.81 9.16
CA PRO A 321 7.56 -11.54 9.79
C PRO A 321 6.04 -11.51 10.07
N GLU A 322 5.62 -10.56 10.90
CA GLU A 322 4.22 -10.45 11.34
C GLU A 322 3.25 -10.09 10.22
N ASP A 323 3.68 -9.23 9.29
CA ASP A 323 2.91 -8.64 8.19
C ASP A 323 2.69 -9.58 7.00
N LEU A 324 3.42 -10.70 6.94
CA LEU A 324 3.26 -11.71 5.90
C LEU A 324 2.33 -12.84 6.36
N LYS A 325 1.51 -13.36 5.45
CA LYS A 325 0.80 -14.62 5.69
C LYS A 325 1.80 -15.78 5.70
N TRP A 326 1.52 -16.79 6.52
CA TRP A 326 2.25 -18.05 6.48
C TRP A 326 2.11 -18.70 5.09
N ASN A 327 3.23 -19.14 4.51
CA ASN A 327 3.31 -19.69 3.16
C ASN A 327 4.53 -20.62 3.00
N ASN A 328 4.63 -21.30 1.85
CA ASN A 328 5.72 -22.23 1.55
C ASN A 328 7.11 -21.58 1.64
N SER A 329 7.26 -20.30 1.29
CA SER A 329 8.55 -19.61 1.42
C SER A 329 9.00 -19.52 2.89
N SER A 330 8.06 -19.32 3.82
CA SER A 330 8.35 -19.34 5.26
C SER A 330 8.75 -20.74 5.73
N ALA A 331 8.08 -21.78 5.24
CA ALA A 331 8.45 -23.17 5.54
C ALA A 331 9.84 -23.53 4.99
N LYS A 332 10.17 -23.11 3.76
CA LYS A 332 11.51 -23.27 3.17
C LYS A 332 12.60 -22.58 3.98
N ARG A 333 12.34 -21.40 4.54
CA ARG A 333 13.28 -20.72 5.44
C ARG A 333 13.54 -21.54 6.70
N LEU A 334 12.50 -22.11 7.31
CA LEU A 334 12.66 -22.99 8.48
C LEU A 334 13.41 -24.29 8.13
N ALA A 335 13.12 -24.88 6.97
CA ALA A 335 13.76 -26.11 6.51
C ALA A 335 15.29 -25.98 6.43
N GLN A 336 15.79 -24.81 6.03
CA GLN A 336 17.22 -24.51 5.86
C GLN A 336 18.01 -24.36 7.16
N ILE A 337 17.35 -24.09 8.28
CA ILE A 337 18.04 -23.77 9.54
C ILE A 337 18.46 -25.07 10.23
N SER A 338 19.76 -25.36 10.26
CA SER A 338 20.29 -26.53 10.95
C SER A 338 20.50 -26.25 12.44
N ALA A 339 20.26 -27.27 13.26
CA ALA A 339 20.60 -27.31 14.67
C ALA A 339 22.13 -27.29 14.81
N ASN A 340 22.68 -26.23 15.41
CA ASN A 340 24.12 -26.07 15.56
C ASN A 340 24.51 -25.14 16.71
N GLY A 341 25.57 -25.51 17.42
CA GLY A 341 26.20 -24.76 18.50
C GLY A 341 25.39 -24.65 19.79
N GLY A 342 25.74 -23.69 20.64
CA GLY A 342 25.20 -23.57 22.01
C GLY A 342 23.86 -22.84 22.08
N THR A 343 23.38 -22.64 23.31
CA THR A 343 22.14 -21.90 23.62
C THR A 343 22.41 -20.57 24.36
N PRO A 344 23.05 -19.58 23.71
CA PRO A 344 23.40 -18.30 24.34
C PRO A 344 22.19 -17.35 24.37
N LEU A 345 21.21 -17.66 25.23
CA LEU A 345 19.95 -16.90 25.33
C LEU A 345 20.16 -15.41 25.59
N ALA A 346 21.14 -15.03 26.42
CA ALA A 346 21.43 -13.62 26.72
C ALA A 346 21.72 -12.83 25.43
N GLU A 347 22.60 -13.35 24.58
CA GLU A 347 22.95 -12.71 23.31
C GLU A 347 21.78 -12.72 22.31
N VAL A 348 20.96 -13.78 22.33
CA VAL A 348 19.73 -13.84 21.52
C VAL A 348 18.73 -12.78 21.96
N TYR A 349 18.54 -12.60 23.27
CA TYR A 349 17.67 -11.56 23.81
C TYR A 349 18.17 -10.17 23.45
N ASP A 350 19.47 -9.89 23.61
CA ASP A 350 20.06 -8.59 23.24
C ASP A 350 19.83 -8.24 21.77
N ARG A 351 19.92 -9.24 20.88
CA ARG A 351 19.66 -9.07 19.43
C ARG A 351 18.17 -8.94 19.09
N MET A 352 17.30 -9.61 19.84
CA MET A 352 15.85 -9.59 19.62
C MET A 352 15.17 -8.37 20.26
N LEU A 353 15.75 -7.82 21.34
CA LEU A 353 15.16 -6.74 22.13
C LEU A 353 14.86 -5.47 21.30
N PRO A 354 15.70 -5.01 20.36
CA PRO A 354 15.34 -3.90 19.47
C PRO A 354 14.11 -4.19 18.58
N VAL A 355 13.93 -5.44 18.16
CA VAL A 355 12.78 -5.88 17.33
C VAL A 355 11.51 -6.02 18.15
N LEU A 356 11.64 -6.37 19.44
CA LEU A 356 10.53 -6.42 20.39
C LEU A 356 10.15 -5.01 20.88
N ALA A 357 11.13 -4.15 21.15
CA ALA A 357 10.95 -2.81 21.71
C ALA A 357 10.45 -1.78 20.69
N SER A 358 10.90 -1.86 19.42
CA SER A 358 10.39 -1.00 18.33
C SER A 358 8.88 -1.16 18.08
N LYS A 359 8.26 -2.19 18.65
CA LYS A 359 6.83 -2.49 18.53
C LYS A 359 6.00 -2.10 19.77
N ASN A 360 6.62 -1.63 20.86
CA ASN A 360 5.96 -1.26 22.12
C ASN A 360 5.98 0.24 22.46
N LEU A 361 6.53 1.11 21.61
CA LEU A 361 6.44 2.57 21.82
C LEU A 361 5.14 3.14 21.24
N ILE A 362 4.03 2.77 21.87
CA ILE A 362 2.92 3.69 22.11
C ILE A 362 2.76 3.69 23.64
N SER A 363 3.61 4.47 24.32
CA SER A 363 3.33 4.90 25.69
C SER A 363 2.33 6.06 25.59
N PHE A 364 1.26 5.95 26.39
CA PHE A 364 0.21 6.95 26.57
C PHE A 364 0.71 8.37 26.78
#